data_AF-A0A1Z4NQT5-F1
#
_entry.id   AF-A0A1Z4NQT5-F1
#
_cell.length_a   1.000
_cell.length_b   1.000
_cell.length_c   1.000
_cell.angle_alpha   90.00
_cell.angle_beta   90.00
_cell.angle_gamma   90.00
#
_symmetry.space_group_name_H-M   'P 1'
#
loop_
_entity.id
_entity.type
_entity.pdbx_description
1 polymer ?
#
loop_
_entity_poly.entity_id
_entity_poly.type
_entity_poly.pdbx_seq_one_letter_code
_entity_poly.pdbx_strand_id
1 'polypeptide(L)'
;MLEIIGVIIRLIRPFLVPICFVTAWGILGMALWSMWSAARDSITTAKKMHQIPCANCQFFTDDYRLKCTVHPYIANTEAAIDCADFQVKPNSYWY
;
A
#
# COMPACT_ATOMS: atom_id res chain seq x y z
N MET A 1 -21.60 53.03 -2.86
CA MET A 1 -20.86 51.83 -2.40
C MET A 1 -21.37 50.53 -3.01
N LEU A 2 -22.68 50.25 -3.00
CA LEU A 2 -23.26 49.02 -3.60
C LEU A 2 -23.06 48.89 -5.13
N GLU A 3 -23.15 49.99 -5.88
CA GLU A 3 -22.92 50.03 -7.34
C GLU A 3 -21.50 49.58 -7.74
N ILE A 4 -20.49 50.04 -7.00
CA ILE A 4 -19.07 49.75 -7.26
C ILE A 4 -18.80 48.25 -7.03
N ILE A 5 -19.39 47.68 -5.98
CA ILE A 5 -19.28 46.25 -5.66
C ILE A 5 -19.87 45.40 -6.81
N GLY A 6 -21.01 45.81 -7.38
CA GLY A 6 -21.65 45.11 -8.50
C GLY A 6 -20.79 45.08 -9.77
N VAL A 7 -20.12 46.19 -10.09
CA VAL A 7 -19.21 46.28 -11.25
C VAL A 7 -17.96 45.40 -11.05
N ILE A 8 -17.37 45.43 -9.87
CA ILE A 8 -16.21 44.60 -9.51
C ILE A 8 -16.54 43.11 -9.64
N ILE A 9 -17.71 42.68 -9.14
CA ILE A 9 -18.14 41.29 -9.24
C ILE A 9 -18.32 40.86 -10.70
N ARG A 10 -18.89 41.69 -11.58
CA ARG A 10 -19.04 41.36 -13.02
C ARG A 10 -17.70 41.14 -13.71
N LEU A 11 -16.67 41.91 -13.35
CA LEU A 11 -15.32 41.79 -13.91
C LEU A 11 -14.57 40.55 -13.39
N ILE A 12 -14.79 40.17 -12.13
CA ILE A 12 -14.09 39.06 -11.47
C ILE A 12 -14.74 37.70 -11.72
N ARG A 13 -16.07 37.65 -11.88
CA ARG A 13 -16.83 36.42 -12.09
C ARG A 13 -16.25 35.48 -13.18
N PRO A 14 -15.81 35.94 -14.37
CA PRO A 14 -15.26 35.05 -15.39
C PRO A 14 -13.94 34.39 -14.97
N PHE A 15 -13.18 34.97 -14.04
CA PHE A 15 -11.95 34.39 -13.50
C PHE A 15 -12.21 33.50 -12.28
N LEU A 16 -13.23 33.83 -11.47
CA LEU A 16 -13.54 33.08 -10.26
C LEU A 16 -14.03 31.65 -10.56
N VAL A 17 -14.81 31.47 -11.63
CA VAL A 17 -15.34 30.17 -12.06
C VAL A 17 -14.23 29.18 -12.46
N PRO A 18 -13.29 29.50 -13.38
CA PRO A 18 -12.22 28.58 -13.74
C PRO A 18 -11.27 28.31 -12.59
N ILE A 19 -10.98 29.30 -11.73
CA ILE A 19 -10.13 29.09 -10.54
C ILE A 19 -10.80 28.09 -9.60
N CYS A 20 -12.09 28.25 -9.30
CA CYS A 20 -12.83 27.32 -8.45
C CYS A 20 -12.90 25.91 -9.04
N PHE A 21 -13.02 25.80 -10.37
CA PHE A 21 -13.00 24.52 -11.06
C PHE A 21 -11.63 23.85 -10.93
N VAL A 22 -10.53 24.55 -11.22
CA VAL A 22 -9.17 24.01 -11.12
C VAL A 22 -8.85 23.60 -9.69
N THR A 23 -9.24 24.38 -8.68
CA THR A 23 -9.00 24.03 -7.28
C THR A 23 -9.81 22.82 -6.84
N ALA A 24 -11.10 22.75 -7.20
CA ALA A 24 -11.94 21.59 -6.88
C ALA A 24 -11.39 20.30 -7.51
N TRP A 25 -11.05 20.34 -8.80
CA TRP A 25 -10.47 19.19 -9.50
C TRP A 25 -9.06 18.86 -9.02
N GLY A 26 -8.25 19.86 -8.65
CA GLY A 26 -6.94 19.66 -8.06
C GLY A 26 -7.02 18.93 -6.72
N ILE A 27 -7.95 19.32 -5.85
CA ILE A 27 -8.17 18.65 -4.56
C ILE A 27 -8.67 17.21 -4.78
N LEU A 28 -9.65 17.02 -5.68
CA LEU A 28 -10.13 15.67 -6.02
C LEU A 28 -9.02 14.80 -6.60
N GLY A 29 -8.19 15.34 -7.48
CA GLY A 29 -7.05 14.64 -8.07
C GLY A 29 -6.01 14.24 -7.01
N MET A 30 -5.67 15.14 -6.10
CA MET A 30 -4.76 14.84 -4.98
C MET A 30 -5.34 13.78 -4.04
N ALA A 31 -6.63 13.86 -3.72
CA ALA A 31 -7.30 12.87 -2.87
C ALA A 31 -7.31 11.48 -3.52
N LEU A 32 -7.66 11.40 -4.81
CA LEU A 32 -7.62 10.16 -5.59
C LEU A 32 -6.20 9.60 -5.68
N TRP A 33 -5.20 10.46 -5.89
CA TRP A 33 -3.79 10.05 -5.94
C TRP A 33 -3.32 9.47 -4.60
N SER A 34 -3.65 10.12 -3.49
CA SER A 34 -3.32 9.64 -2.15
C SER A 34 -3.98 8.29 -1.83
N MET A 35 -5.23 8.09 -2.26
CA MET A 35 -5.92 6.83 -2.05
C MET A 35 -5.33 5.72 -2.93
N TRP A 36 -4.96 6.06 -4.18
CA TRP A 36 -4.28 5.14 -5.08
C TRP A 36 -2.88 4.75 -4.58
N SER A 37 -2.09 5.70 -4.09
CA SER A 37 -0.75 5.41 -3.55
C SER A 37 -0.84 4.50 -2.33
N ALA A 38 -1.76 4.78 -1.39
CA ALA A 38 -1.98 3.94 -0.22
C ALA A 38 -2.44 2.52 -0.60
N ALA A 39 -3.32 2.38 -1.61
CA ALA A 39 -3.73 1.09 -2.13
C ALA A 39 -2.56 0.33 -2.79
N ARG A 40 -1.72 1.01 -3.57
CA ARG A 40 -0.51 0.43 -4.18
C ARG A 40 0.49 -0.02 -3.12
N ASP A 41 0.72 0.78 -2.09
CA ASP A 41 1.63 0.44 -1.00
C ASP A 41 1.11 -0.76 -0.20
N SER A 42 -0.20 -0.85 0.01
CA SER A 42 -0.84 -2.01 0.63
C SER A 42 -0.69 -3.27 -0.23
N ILE A 43 -0.86 -3.17 -1.56
CA ILE A 43 -0.69 -4.29 -2.48
C ILE A 43 0.77 -4.73 -2.57
N THR A 44 1.73 -3.79 -2.59
CA THR A 44 3.17 -4.14 -2.60
C THR A 44 3.58 -4.81 -1.29
N THR A 45 3.07 -4.34 -0.15
CA THR A 45 3.28 -4.98 1.16
C THR A 45 2.65 -6.36 1.22
N ALA A 46 1.42 -6.53 0.73
CA ALA A 46 0.75 -7.82 0.66
C ALA A 46 1.48 -8.78 -0.29
N LYS A 47 1.98 -8.29 -1.44
CA LYS A 47 2.79 -9.07 -2.37
C LYS A 47 4.11 -9.50 -1.75
N LYS A 48 4.78 -8.61 -0.99
CA LYS A 48 5.98 -8.95 -0.22
C LYS A 48 5.70 -10.04 0.81
N MET A 49 4.56 -9.99 1.51
CA MET A 49 4.16 -11.05 2.44
C MET A 49 3.89 -12.38 1.72
N HIS A 50 3.31 -12.35 0.51
CA HIS A 50 3.11 -13.56 -0.30
C HIS A 50 4.41 -14.13 -0.89
N GLN A 51 5.46 -13.32 -1.00
CA GLN A 51 6.79 -13.78 -1.42
C GLN A 51 7.55 -14.50 -0.31
N ILE A 52 7.09 -14.50 0.94
CA ILE A 52 7.77 -15.16 2.04
C ILE A 52 7.49 -16.68 1.96
N PRO A 53 8.49 -17.52 1.67
CA PRO A 53 8.27 -18.95 1.45
C PRO A 53 8.15 -19.75 2.77
N CYS A 54 8.28 -19.11 3.94
CA CYS A 54 8.33 -19.76 5.26
C CYS A 54 7.14 -20.70 5.52
N ALA A 55 5.92 -20.33 5.15
CA ALA A 55 4.73 -21.17 5.38
C ALA A 55 4.79 -22.53 4.66
N ASN A 56 5.56 -22.61 3.58
CA ASN A 56 5.74 -23.82 2.79
C ASN A 56 7.06 -24.55 3.11
N CYS A 57 7.80 -24.09 4.12
CA CYS A 57 9.09 -24.67 4.51
C CYS A 57 8.89 -25.82 5.51
N GLN A 58 9.66 -26.91 5.39
CA GLN A 58 9.59 -28.04 6.31
C GLN A 58 10.01 -27.69 7.75
N PHE A 59 10.88 -26.68 7.90
CA PHE A 59 11.42 -26.25 9.18
C PHE A 59 10.51 -25.25 9.91
N PHE A 60 9.39 -24.87 9.29
CA PHE A 60 8.41 -23.97 9.86
C PHE A 60 7.50 -24.74 10.81
N THR A 61 7.57 -24.36 12.09
CA THR A 61 6.88 -25.04 13.19
C THR A 61 5.57 -24.36 13.60
N ASP A 62 5.23 -23.24 12.98
CA ASP A 62 4.01 -22.44 13.23
C ASP A 62 3.78 -22.08 14.72
N ASP A 63 4.83 -22.15 15.53
CA ASP A 63 4.79 -21.78 16.95
C ASP A 63 5.26 -20.33 17.10
N TYR A 64 4.53 -19.53 17.86
CA TYR A 64 4.88 -18.14 18.16
C TYR A 64 6.25 -17.99 18.83
N ARG A 65 6.67 -18.99 19.61
CA ARG A 65 7.95 -18.99 20.33
C ARG A 65 9.11 -19.44 19.45
N LEU A 66 8.83 -20.33 18.51
CA LEU A 66 9.81 -20.86 17.58
C LEU A 66 9.16 -20.98 16.21
N LYS A 67 9.27 -19.92 15.40
CA LYS A 67 8.65 -19.85 14.07
C LYS A 67 9.35 -20.77 13.07
N CYS A 68 10.68 -20.83 13.14
CA CYS A 68 11.52 -21.70 12.31
C CYS A 68 12.63 -22.30 13.18
N THR A 69 12.95 -23.57 12.96
CA THR A 69 13.96 -24.29 13.75
C THR A 69 15.40 -23.93 13.38
N VAL A 70 15.66 -23.53 12.12
CA VAL A 70 17.00 -23.14 11.64
C VAL A 70 17.26 -21.67 11.94
N HIS A 71 16.27 -20.82 11.61
CA HIS A 71 16.43 -19.38 11.55
C HIS A 71 15.24 -18.66 12.21
N PRO A 72 15.10 -18.73 13.55
CA PRO A 72 13.93 -18.23 14.27
C PRO A 72 13.75 -16.71 14.20
N TYR A 73 14.84 -15.94 14.05
CA TYR A 73 14.80 -14.48 14.06
C TYR A 73 14.36 -13.85 12.73
N ILE A 74 14.63 -14.51 11.60
CA ILE A 74 14.29 -14.01 10.26
C ILE A 74 12.99 -14.61 9.71
N ALA A 75 12.44 -15.63 10.37
CA ALA A 75 11.20 -16.29 9.94
C ALA A 75 10.01 -15.33 9.87
N ASN A 76 9.21 -15.44 8.79
CA ASN A 76 8.07 -14.58 8.49
C ASN A 76 8.41 -13.10 8.33
N THR A 77 9.62 -12.79 7.87
CA THR A 77 10.07 -11.43 7.54
C THR A 77 10.55 -11.34 6.10
N GLU A 78 10.72 -10.12 5.58
CA GLU A 78 11.26 -9.88 4.23
C GLU A 78 12.67 -10.50 4.04
N ALA A 79 13.45 -10.65 5.12
CA ALA A 79 14.77 -11.28 5.08
C ALA A 79 14.72 -12.79 4.77
N ALA A 80 13.56 -13.44 4.92
CA ALA A 80 13.39 -14.86 4.62
C ALA A 80 12.94 -15.15 3.18
N ILE A 81 12.74 -14.13 2.33
CA ILE A 81 12.35 -14.31 0.92
C ILE A 81 13.39 -15.15 0.16
N ASP A 82 14.68 -14.88 0.38
CA ASP A 82 15.80 -15.61 -0.23
C ASP A 82 16.53 -16.54 0.78
N CYS A 83 15.76 -17.20 1.65
CA CYS A 83 16.34 -18.09 2.66
C CYS A 83 17.08 -19.27 2.01
N ALA A 84 18.40 -19.38 2.24
CA ALA A 84 19.25 -20.42 1.65
C ALA A 84 18.90 -21.84 2.12
N ASP A 85 18.34 -21.97 3.33
CA ASP A 85 17.96 -23.27 3.92
C ASP A 85 16.50 -23.65 3.63
N PHE A 86 15.84 -22.93 2.72
CA PHE A 86 14.46 -23.23 2.36
C PHE A 86 14.35 -24.64 1.77
N GLN A 87 13.50 -25.46 2.40
CA GLN A 87 13.18 -26.80 1.91
C GLN A 87 11.66 -26.95 1.90
N VAL A 88 11.11 -27.34 0.75
CA VAL A 88 9.66 -27.49 0.55
C VAL A 88 9.13 -28.58 1.48
N LYS A 89 8.07 -28.28 2.22
CA LYS A 89 7.38 -29.26 3.07
C LYS A 89 6.88 -30.43 2.20
N PRO A 90 7.30 -31.67 2.47
CA PRO A 90 6.80 -32.82 1.72
C PRO A 90 5.30 -32.95 1.95
N ASN A 91 4.58 -33.20 0.87
CA ASN A 91 3.16 -33.50 0.86
C ASN A 91 2.92 -34.81 1.65
N SER A 92 2.07 -34.73 2.68
CA SER A 92 1.78 -35.82 3.62
C SER A 92 1.09 -37.05 3.01
N TYR A 93 0.96 -37.11 1.67
CA TYR A 93 0.31 -38.19 0.94
C TYR A 93 1.30 -39.28 0.46
N TRP A 94 2.59 -39.15 0.79
CA TRP A 94 3.64 -40.10 0.40
C TRP A 94 4.25 -40.87 1.59
N TYR A 95 3.43 -41.22 2.58
CA TYR A 95 3.75 -42.22 3.60
C TYR A 95 2.67 -43.29 3.64
#